data_AF-A0A7Y5FZ16-F1
#
_entry.id   AF-A0A7Y5FZ16-F1
#
_cell.length_a   1.000
_cell.length_b   1.000
_cell.length_c   1.000
_cell.angle_alpha   90.00
_cell.angle_beta   90.00
_cell.angle_gamma   90.00
#
_symmetry.space_group_name_H-M   'P 1'
#
loop_
_entity.id
_entity.type
_entity.pdbx_description
1 polymer ?
#
loop_
_entity_poly.entity_id
_entity_poly.type
_entity_poly.pdbx_seq_one_letter_code
_entity_poly.pdbx_strand_id
1 'polypeptide(L)'
;PPDFNYNNELHRFRYAGRLWREANPEKLQKVLQTLVDANVAWNPTLCIYEASRDLQRALTQPWFKDYLHPALEAFFTPNPEYHGSFFFGWTNTDEVFWKENYRIWMQAVKDFAAMGGIVTTGEDAGFIYQMYGFGYLRELELHEEAGFQPLEVIQHATSNGAFVLGKANELGRLKTGYLADMIVVDGNPLENLHILFPTGINPTLDKQRGEHGGIAWTIKDGIPYHAPTLFAEVREIVKAARAKQQTD
;
A
#
# COMPACT_ATOMS: atom_id res chain seq x y z
N PRO A 1 27.30 -8.63 6.36
CA PRO A 1 28.51 -9.41 5.98
C PRO A 1 29.71 -8.45 5.86
N PRO A 2 30.97 -8.96 5.85
CA PRO A 2 32.16 -8.11 5.84
C PRO A 2 32.29 -7.16 4.62
N ASP A 3 31.63 -7.50 3.52
CA ASP A 3 31.58 -6.76 2.25
C ASP A 3 30.34 -5.84 2.13
N PHE A 4 29.57 -5.67 3.21
CA PHE A 4 28.40 -4.79 3.21
C PHE A 4 28.82 -3.32 3.02
N ASN A 5 28.16 -2.63 2.10
CA ASN A 5 28.41 -1.23 1.79
C ASN A 5 27.15 -0.40 2.09
N TYR A 6 27.23 0.45 3.11
CA TYR A 6 26.13 1.33 3.53
C TYR A 6 25.70 2.33 2.46
N ASN A 7 26.60 2.69 1.53
CA ASN A 7 26.31 3.62 0.44
C ASN A 7 25.75 2.94 -0.81
N ASN A 8 25.63 1.61 -0.81
CA ASN A 8 25.10 0.85 -1.94
C ASN A 8 23.64 0.46 -1.67
N GLU A 9 22.69 1.00 -2.46
CA GLU A 9 21.26 0.71 -2.26
C GLU A 9 20.92 -0.77 -2.39
N LEU A 10 21.46 -1.46 -3.41
CA LEU A 10 21.25 -2.90 -3.57
C LEU A 10 21.67 -3.66 -2.32
N HIS A 11 22.83 -3.34 -1.73
CA HIS A 11 23.26 -3.97 -0.48
C HIS A 11 22.24 -3.67 0.63
N ARG A 12 21.90 -2.40 0.86
CA ARG A 12 20.94 -2.02 1.91
C ARG A 12 19.62 -2.79 1.81
N PHE A 13 18.99 -2.83 0.64
CA PHE A 13 17.68 -3.49 0.48
C PHE A 13 17.78 -5.02 0.37
N ARG A 14 18.86 -5.58 -0.18
CA ARG A 14 19.14 -7.02 -0.16
C ARG A 14 19.26 -7.57 1.25
N TYR A 15 19.94 -6.84 2.14
CA TYR A 15 20.11 -7.27 3.53
C TYR A 15 18.95 -6.82 4.41
N ALA A 16 18.20 -5.76 4.05
CA ALA A 16 16.94 -5.41 4.70
C ALA A 16 15.94 -6.57 4.68
N GLY A 17 15.81 -7.27 3.55
CA GLY A 17 15.00 -8.48 3.42
C GLY A 17 15.47 -9.69 4.25
N ARG A 18 16.52 -9.55 5.05
CA ARG A 18 17.03 -10.59 5.96
C ARG A 18 16.95 -10.19 7.42
N LEU A 19 16.69 -8.90 7.71
CA LEU A 19 16.78 -8.35 9.07
C LEU A 19 15.81 -9.01 10.04
N TRP A 20 14.55 -9.23 9.61
CA TRP A 20 13.54 -9.82 10.50
C TRP A 20 13.87 -11.26 10.91
N ARG A 21 14.56 -12.02 10.05
CA ARG A 21 15.06 -13.35 10.37
C ARG A 21 16.13 -13.35 11.46
N GLU A 22 16.90 -12.27 11.56
CA GLU A 22 17.99 -12.12 12.52
C GLU A 22 17.48 -11.59 13.88
N ALA A 23 16.21 -11.21 13.97
CA ALA A 23 15.61 -10.73 15.20
C ALA A 23 15.54 -11.84 16.26
N ASN A 24 16.00 -11.53 17.47
CA ASN A 24 15.76 -12.39 18.62
C ASN A 24 14.29 -12.23 19.05
N PRO A 25 13.48 -13.31 19.09
CA PRO A 25 12.04 -13.19 19.35
C PRO A 25 11.69 -12.55 20.70
N GLU A 26 12.44 -12.88 21.77
CA GLU A 26 12.19 -12.30 23.10
C GLU A 26 12.50 -10.80 23.14
N LYS A 27 13.56 -10.37 22.47
CA LYS A 27 13.89 -8.94 22.37
C LYS A 27 12.87 -8.20 21.51
N LEU A 28 12.41 -8.80 20.41
CA LEU A 28 11.37 -8.22 19.57
C LEU A 28 10.09 -8.00 20.37
N GLN A 29 9.62 -9.01 21.11
CA GLN A 29 8.44 -8.91 21.97
C GLN A 29 8.57 -7.76 23.00
N LYS A 30 9.75 -7.59 23.62
CA LYS A 30 10.02 -6.46 24.52
C LYS A 30 9.94 -5.10 23.81
N VAL A 31 10.45 -5.02 22.58
CA VAL A 31 10.34 -3.79 21.76
C VAL A 31 8.88 -3.50 21.46
N LEU A 32 8.11 -4.49 20.99
CA LEU A 32 6.68 -4.31 20.69
C LEU A 32 5.90 -3.83 21.92
N GLN A 33 6.10 -4.47 23.07
CA GLN A 33 5.48 -4.04 24.33
C GLN A 33 5.87 -2.60 24.70
N THR A 34 7.15 -2.25 24.54
CA THR A 34 7.62 -0.88 24.82
C THR A 34 6.93 0.15 23.92
N LEU A 35 6.71 -0.17 22.64
CA LEU A 35 5.99 0.69 21.71
C LEU A 35 4.53 0.89 22.13
N VAL A 36 3.86 -0.20 22.57
CA VAL A 36 2.49 -0.15 23.08
C VAL A 36 2.42 0.71 24.35
N ASP A 37 3.29 0.46 25.33
CA ASP A 37 3.33 1.20 26.60
C ASP A 37 3.60 2.71 26.37
N ALA A 38 4.38 3.04 25.34
CA ALA A 38 4.68 4.39 24.93
C ALA A 38 3.58 5.05 24.06
N ASN A 39 2.47 4.36 23.78
CA ASN A 39 1.39 4.81 22.89
C ASN A 39 1.88 5.17 21.47
N VAL A 40 2.88 4.45 20.96
CA VAL A 40 3.34 4.58 19.58
C VAL A 40 2.35 3.88 18.68
N ALA A 41 1.93 4.53 17.59
CA ALA A 41 1.20 3.88 16.51
C ALA A 41 2.16 3.36 15.45
N TRP A 42 1.82 2.24 14.81
CA TRP A 42 2.62 1.65 13.75
C TRP A 42 1.91 1.78 12.40
N ASN A 43 2.53 2.49 11.47
CA ASN A 43 2.23 2.42 10.05
C ASN A 43 3.25 1.47 9.40
N PRO A 44 2.88 0.24 9.00
CA PRO A 44 3.85 -0.73 8.51
C PRO A 44 4.27 -0.42 7.08
N THR A 45 3.39 0.15 6.24
CA THR A 45 3.72 0.53 4.87
C THR A 45 4.27 -0.66 4.07
N LEU A 46 3.62 -1.81 4.17
CA LEU A 46 4.05 -3.09 3.59
C LEU A 46 4.16 -3.01 2.06
N CYS A 47 3.25 -2.34 1.37
CA CYS A 47 3.14 -2.33 -0.09
C CYS A 47 4.41 -1.80 -0.76
N ILE A 48 5.11 -0.86 -0.12
CA ILE A 48 6.26 -0.22 -0.75
C ILE A 48 7.43 -1.17 -1.03
N TYR A 49 7.59 -2.21 -0.19
CA TYR A 49 8.62 -3.23 -0.41
C TYR A 49 8.13 -4.42 -1.21
N GLU A 50 6.89 -4.40 -1.72
CA GLU A 50 6.27 -5.59 -2.29
C GLU A 50 6.92 -6.01 -3.61
N ALA A 51 7.50 -5.08 -4.36
CA ALA A 51 8.30 -5.44 -5.53
C ALA A 51 9.54 -6.28 -5.16
N SER A 52 10.00 -6.20 -3.90
CA SER A 52 11.13 -7.00 -3.40
C SER A 52 10.80 -8.49 -3.25
N ARG A 53 9.51 -8.86 -3.10
CA ARG A 53 9.07 -10.26 -3.00
C ARG A 53 8.61 -10.85 -4.35
N ASP A 54 8.30 -10.03 -5.34
CA ASP A 54 7.92 -10.47 -6.69
C ASP A 54 8.09 -9.32 -7.68
N LEU A 55 9.32 -9.19 -8.22
CA LEU A 55 9.65 -8.06 -9.08
C LEU A 55 8.94 -8.15 -10.44
N GLN A 56 8.80 -9.37 -10.98
CA GLN A 56 8.15 -9.57 -12.28
C GLN A 56 6.68 -9.16 -12.25
N ARG A 57 5.96 -9.51 -11.17
CA ARG A 57 4.60 -9.03 -10.96
C ARG A 57 4.57 -7.51 -10.80
N ALA A 58 5.46 -6.93 -9.99
CA ALA A 58 5.49 -5.47 -9.77
C ALA A 58 5.74 -4.66 -11.04
N LEU A 59 6.53 -5.20 -11.99
CA LEU A 59 6.80 -4.57 -13.29
C LEU A 59 5.60 -4.60 -14.25
N THR A 60 4.62 -5.49 -14.02
CA THR A 60 3.57 -5.81 -15.00
C THR A 60 2.16 -5.55 -14.47
N GLN A 61 2.02 -4.54 -13.59
CA GLN A 61 0.72 -4.20 -13.02
C GLN A 61 -0.28 -3.76 -14.11
N PRO A 62 -1.51 -4.32 -14.14
CA PRO A 62 -2.46 -4.05 -15.23
C PRO A 62 -2.81 -2.57 -15.41
N TRP A 63 -2.89 -1.82 -14.31
CA TRP A 63 -3.24 -0.39 -14.33
C TRP A 63 -2.12 0.51 -14.89
N PHE A 64 -0.88 0.03 -15.02
CA PHE A 64 0.21 0.86 -15.55
C PHE A 64 -0.07 1.35 -16.97
N LYS A 65 -0.67 0.49 -17.79
CA LYS A 65 -1.01 0.82 -19.18
C LYS A 65 -1.83 2.11 -19.29
N ASP A 66 -2.81 2.26 -18.42
CA ASP A 66 -3.83 3.30 -18.53
C ASP A 66 -3.60 4.48 -17.55
N TYR A 67 -2.85 4.27 -16.46
CA TYR A 67 -2.74 5.24 -15.36
C TYR A 67 -1.30 5.59 -14.95
N LEU A 68 -0.28 4.86 -15.40
CA LEU A 68 1.10 5.23 -15.11
C LEU A 68 1.55 6.37 -16.01
N HIS A 69 1.65 7.58 -15.44
CA HIS A 69 2.17 8.74 -16.15
C HIS A 69 3.66 8.55 -16.50
N PRO A 70 4.12 8.94 -17.71
CA PRO A 70 5.51 8.75 -18.13
C PRO A 70 6.57 9.33 -17.20
N ALA A 71 6.28 10.47 -16.56
CA ALA A 71 7.19 11.06 -15.58
C ALA A 71 7.41 10.16 -14.35
N LEU A 72 6.37 9.44 -13.91
CA LEU A 72 6.47 8.48 -12.81
C LEU A 72 7.13 7.17 -13.29
N GLU A 73 6.80 6.73 -14.50
CA GLU A 73 7.45 5.58 -15.15
C GLU A 73 8.97 5.73 -15.24
N ALA A 74 9.46 6.92 -15.59
CA ALA A 74 10.88 7.24 -15.61
C ALA A 74 11.53 7.06 -14.23
N PHE A 75 10.81 7.40 -13.15
CA PHE A 75 11.25 7.22 -11.77
C PHE A 75 11.32 5.76 -11.33
N PHE A 76 10.54 4.87 -11.95
CA PHE A 76 10.58 3.43 -11.67
C PHE A 76 11.74 2.71 -12.37
N THR A 77 12.39 3.37 -13.34
CA THR A 77 13.52 2.78 -14.06
C THR A 77 14.75 2.69 -13.14
N PRO A 78 15.46 1.54 -13.11
CA PRO A 78 16.67 1.40 -12.32
C PRO A 78 17.73 2.50 -12.60
N ASN A 79 17.90 3.42 -11.66
CA ASN A 79 18.93 4.43 -11.61
C ASN A 79 19.63 4.43 -10.22
N PRO A 80 20.95 4.16 -10.14
CA PRO A 80 21.70 4.20 -8.88
C PRO A 80 21.72 5.56 -8.17
N GLU A 81 21.39 6.65 -8.87
CA GLU A 81 21.30 8.01 -8.30
C GLU A 81 19.97 8.27 -7.60
N TYR A 82 18.94 7.45 -7.84
CA TYR A 82 17.62 7.61 -7.27
C TYR A 82 17.40 6.68 -6.09
N HIS A 83 16.86 7.24 -5.00
CA HIS A 83 16.51 6.44 -3.84
C HIS A 83 15.37 5.47 -4.16
N GLY A 84 15.46 4.23 -3.68
CA GLY A 84 14.43 3.21 -3.90
C GLY A 84 14.57 2.49 -5.25
N SER A 85 15.71 2.67 -5.92
CA SER A 85 15.95 2.15 -7.26
C SER A 85 17.08 1.11 -7.23
N PHE A 86 16.84 0.00 -6.54
CA PHE A 86 17.87 -0.97 -6.13
C PHE A 86 17.78 -2.35 -6.81
N PHE A 87 16.89 -2.53 -7.78
CA PHE A 87 16.65 -3.83 -8.41
C PHE A 87 17.73 -4.26 -9.43
N PHE A 88 18.80 -3.47 -9.59
CA PHE A 88 19.94 -3.85 -10.42
C PHE A 88 20.62 -5.10 -9.85
N GLY A 89 20.62 -6.21 -10.61
CA GLY A 89 21.13 -7.49 -10.11
C GLY A 89 20.30 -8.09 -8.99
N TRP A 90 19.00 -7.77 -8.91
CA TRP A 90 18.06 -8.44 -8.01
C TRP A 90 17.92 -9.91 -8.38
N THR A 91 17.95 -10.80 -7.39
CA THR A 91 17.92 -12.25 -7.63
C THR A 91 16.67 -12.89 -7.04
N ASN A 92 16.29 -14.05 -7.57
CA ASN A 92 15.25 -14.89 -6.95
C ASN A 92 15.59 -15.24 -5.49
N THR A 93 16.88 -15.38 -5.16
CA THR A 93 17.32 -15.58 -3.77
C THR A 93 16.92 -14.41 -2.88
N ASP A 94 17.06 -13.17 -3.36
CA ASP A 94 16.62 -11.98 -2.62
C ASP A 94 15.10 -11.99 -2.43
N GLU A 95 14.33 -12.35 -3.47
CA GLU A 95 12.87 -12.48 -3.36
C GLU A 95 12.44 -13.54 -2.34
N VAL A 96 13.15 -14.68 -2.26
CA VAL A 96 12.89 -15.72 -1.25
C VAL A 96 13.09 -15.17 0.16
N PHE A 97 14.18 -14.44 0.40
CA PHE A 97 14.43 -13.81 1.70
C PHE A 97 13.37 -12.75 2.02
N TRP A 98 12.97 -11.92 1.05
CA TRP A 98 11.88 -10.97 1.25
C TRP A 98 10.54 -11.64 1.51
N LYS A 99 10.21 -12.78 0.89
CA LYS A 99 9.01 -13.56 1.21
C LYS A 99 9.01 -14.06 2.65
N GLU A 100 10.16 -14.55 3.15
CA GLU A 100 10.33 -14.93 4.56
C GLU A 100 10.19 -13.71 5.48
N ASN A 101 10.85 -12.60 5.12
CA ASN A 101 10.82 -11.33 5.84
C ASN A 101 9.40 -10.81 6.04
N TYR A 102 8.58 -10.83 4.98
CA TYR A 102 7.17 -10.43 5.06
C TYR A 102 6.39 -11.26 6.06
N ARG A 103 6.58 -12.58 6.10
CA ARG A 103 5.86 -13.44 7.06
C ARG A 103 6.18 -13.06 8.51
N ILE A 104 7.46 -12.85 8.81
CA ILE A 104 7.91 -12.48 10.16
C ILE A 104 7.44 -11.06 10.51
N TRP A 105 7.58 -10.13 9.57
CA TRP A 105 7.18 -8.73 9.77
C TRP A 105 5.66 -8.60 9.97
N MET A 106 4.86 -9.24 9.12
CA MET A 106 3.40 -9.29 9.24
C MET A 106 2.97 -9.89 10.59
N GLN A 107 3.61 -10.98 11.02
CA GLN A 107 3.35 -11.55 12.33
C GLN A 107 3.68 -10.56 13.46
N ALA A 108 4.80 -9.84 13.37
CA ALA A 108 5.16 -8.83 14.36
C ALA A 108 4.14 -7.66 14.42
N VAL A 109 3.62 -7.22 13.27
CA VAL A 109 2.55 -6.22 13.22
C VAL A 109 1.25 -6.77 13.84
N LYS A 110 0.91 -8.03 13.59
CA LYS A 110 -0.26 -8.67 14.18
C LYS A 110 -0.12 -8.86 15.69
N ASP A 111 1.05 -9.27 16.17
CA ASP A 111 1.38 -9.38 17.60
C ASP A 111 1.29 -8.02 18.29
N PHE A 112 1.86 -6.97 17.68
CA PHE A 112 1.79 -5.61 18.18
C PHE A 112 0.33 -5.13 18.35
N ALA A 113 -0.52 -5.38 17.34
CA ALA A 113 -1.93 -5.06 17.43
C ALA A 113 -2.65 -5.88 18.52
N ALA A 114 -2.32 -7.18 18.65
CA ALA A 114 -2.88 -8.05 19.68
C ALA A 114 -2.50 -7.62 21.11
N MET A 115 -1.37 -6.94 21.29
CA MET A 115 -0.96 -6.31 22.55
C MET A 115 -1.71 -5.01 22.87
N GLY A 116 -2.57 -4.52 21.96
CA GLY A 116 -3.28 -3.24 22.10
C GLY A 116 -2.61 -2.08 21.35
N GLY A 117 -1.60 -2.35 20.52
CA GLY A 117 -0.97 -1.37 19.67
C GLY A 117 -1.91 -0.85 18.58
N ILE A 118 -1.74 0.42 18.19
CA ILE A 118 -2.55 1.05 17.15
C ILE A 118 -1.85 0.89 15.80
N VAL A 119 -2.48 0.18 14.87
CA VAL A 119 -2.00 0.04 13.48
C VAL A 119 -2.73 1.01 12.56
N THR A 120 -2.00 1.63 11.64
CA THR A 120 -2.54 2.52 10.60
C THR A 120 -2.09 2.07 9.21
N THR A 121 -2.76 2.57 8.16
CA THR A 121 -2.44 2.26 6.76
C THR A 121 -1.67 3.41 6.11
N GLY A 122 -0.64 3.10 5.31
CA GLY A 122 0.09 4.06 4.49
C GLY A 122 0.72 3.37 3.28
N GLU A 123 0.97 4.12 2.20
CA GLU A 123 1.47 3.52 0.94
C GLU A 123 2.90 3.91 0.56
N ASP A 124 3.36 5.10 0.96
CA ASP A 124 4.64 5.67 0.54
C ASP A 124 4.82 5.57 -0.99
N ALA A 125 3.80 6.04 -1.72
CA ALA A 125 3.73 5.85 -3.17
C ALA A 125 4.64 6.81 -3.95
N GLY A 126 4.92 6.44 -5.19
CA GLY A 126 5.77 7.19 -6.11
C GLY A 126 7.14 6.55 -6.35
N PHE A 127 7.45 5.44 -5.68
CA PHE A 127 8.70 4.69 -5.85
C PHE A 127 8.48 3.17 -5.71
N ILE A 128 9.51 2.39 -6.05
CA ILE A 128 9.50 0.90 -6.00
C ILE A 128 8.22 0.31 -6.65
N TYR A 129 7.84 0.85 -7.80
CA TYR A 129 6.66 0.43 -8.57
C TYR A 129 5.30 0.61 -7.87
N GLN A 130 5.22 1.40 -6.79
CA GLN A 130 3.95 1.76 -6.14
C GLN A 130 3.36 3.02 -6.74
N MET A 131 2.13 2.91 -7.25
CA MET A 131 1.35 4.02 -7.77
C MET A 131 0.43 4.60 -6.69
N TYR A 132 0.30 5.94 -6.68
CA TYR A 132 -0.61 6.64 -5.78
C TYR A 132 -2.04 6.08 -5.84
N GLY A 133 -2.61 5.83 -4.67
CA GLY A 133 -3.95 5.26 -4.52
C GLY A 133 -4.01 3.75 -4.73
N PHE A 134 -3.41 3.22 -5.81
CA PHE A 134 -3.35 1.77 -6.05
C PHE A 134 -2.51 1.05 -4.99
N GLY A 135 -1.37 1.63 -4.60
CA GLY A 135 -0.53 1.13 -3.51
C GLY A 135 -1.27 1.11 -2.18
N TYR A 136 -2.07 2.14 -1.90
CA TYR A 136 -2.88 2.25 -0.69
C TYR A 136 -3.91 1.12 -0.60
N LEU A 137 -4.57 0.80 -1.71
CA LEU A 137 -5.49 -0.34 -1.75
C LEU A 137 -4.75 -1.67 -1.58
N ARG A 138 -3.55 -1.80 -2.17
CA ARG A 138 -2.70 -2.98 -1.97
C ARG A 138 -2.23 -3.11 -0.53
N GLU A 139 -1.99 -2.01 0.18
CA GLU A 139 -1.67 -2.03 1.62
C GLU A 139 -2.81 -2.65 2.44
N LEU A 140 -4.06 -2.35 2.09
CA LEU A 140 -5.22 -2.97 2.76
C LEU A 140 -5.22 -4.49 2.57
N GLU A 141 -4.97 -4.97 1.36
CA GLU A 141 -4.86 -6.39 1.07
C GLU A 141 -3.68 -7.04 1.80
N LEU A 142 -2.56 -6.31 1.99
CA LEU A 142 -1.42 -6.81 2.75
C LEU A 142 -1.69 -6.84 4.25
N HIS A 143 -2.49 -5.93 4.80
CA HIS A 143 -3.00 -6.05 6.16
C HIS A 143 -3.90 -7.29 6.29
N GLU A 144 -4.77 -7.57 5.32
CA GLU A 144 -5.56 -8.81 5.31
C GLU A 144 -4.65 -10.05 5.19
N GLU A 145 -3.62 -10.04 4.34
CA GLU A 145 -2.59 -11.09 4.24
C GLU A 145 -1.87 -11.32 5.59
N ALA A 146 -1.66 -10.26 6.36
CA ALA A 146 -1.10 -10.33 7.72
C ALA A 146 -2.03 -10.95 8.77
N GLY A 147 -3.28 -11.28 8.39
CA GLY A 147 -4.26 -11.93 9.25
C GLY A 147 -5.19 -10.95 9.98
N PHE A 148 -5.25 -9.69 9.58
CA PHE A 148 -6.28 -8.77 10.06
C PHE A 148 -7.63 -9.06 9.40
N GLN A 149 -8.70 -8.97 10.18
CA GLN A 149 -10.05 -9.07 9.65
C GLN A 149 -10.36 -7.83 8.79
N PRO A 150 -11.17 -7.94 7.72
CA PRO A 150 -11.48 -6.81 6.85
C PRO A 150 -11.98 -5.55 7.60
N LEU A 151 -12.74 -5.71 8.68
CA LEU A 151 -13.16 -4.58 9.51
C LEU A 151 -11.99 -3.89 10.23
N GLU A 152 -11.02 -4.64 10.75
CA GLU A 152 -9.80 -4.08 11.35
C GLU A 152 -9.00 -3.33 10.28
N VAL A 153 -8.88 -3.88 9.07
CA VAL A 153 -8.20 -3.24 7.94
C VAL A 153 -8.85 -1.89 7.58
N ILE A 154 -10.18 -1.82 7.51
CA ILE A 154 -10.89 -0.55 7.31
C ILE A 154 -10.65 0.42 8.47
N GLN A 155 -10.59 -0.05 9.72
CA GLN A 155 -10.27 0.80 10.88
C GLN A 155 -8.84 1.36 10.83
N HIS A 156 -7.86 0.56 10.37
CA HIS A 156 -6.48 1.01 10.16
C HIS A 156 -6.41 2.20 9.20
N ALA A 157 -7.24 2.17 8.15
CA ALA A 157 -7.31 3.22 7.12
C ALA A 157 -8.18 4.43 7.50
N THR A 158 -9.02 4.32 8.54
CA THR A 158 -10.01 5.35 8.89
C THR A 158 -9.82 5.87 10.32
N SER A 159 -10.47 5.23 11.30
CA SER A 159 -10.50 5.73 12.68
C SER A 159 -9.13 5.77 13.34
N ASN A 160 -8.23 4.83 13.00
CA ASN A 160 -6.89 4.80 13.57
C ASN A 160 -6.02 5.93 13.00
N GLY A 161 -6.11 6.17 11.69
CA GLY A 161 -5.46 7.33 11.05
C GLY A 161 -5.95 8.66 11.66
N ALA A 162 -7.26 8.79 11.85
CA ALA A 162 -7.85 9.97 12.52
C ALA A 162 -7.32 10.17 13.94
N PHE A 163 -7.18 9.08 14.71
CA PHE A 163 -6.61 9.10 16.06
C PHE A 163 -5.16 9.59 16.06
N VAL A 164 -4.32 9.01 15.20
CA VAL A 164 -2.89 9.38 15.12
C VAL A 164 -2.70 10.83 14.67
N LEU A 165 -3.60 11.35 13.83
CA LEU A 165 -3.61 12.75 13.40
C LEU A 165 -4.18 13.72 14.46
N GLY A 166 -4.59 13.24 15.64
CA GLY A 166 -5.22 14.07 16.67
C GLY A 166 -6.64 14.54 16.31
N LYS A 167 -7.28 13.90 15.34
CA LYS A 167 -8.58 14.27 14.74
C LYS A 167 -9.68 13.23 14.96
N ALA A 168 -9.54 12.34 15.93
CA ALA A 168 -10.53 11.29 16.23
C ALA A 168 -11.93 11.81 16.61
N ASN A 169 -12.04 13.09 17.01
CA ASN A 169 -13.31 13.76 17.31
C ASN A 169 -13.90 14.52 16.11
N GLU A 170 -13.18 14.55 14.97
CA GLU A 170 -13.56 15.30 13.77
C GLU A 170 -13.80 14.39 12.56
N LEU A 171 -13.00 13.33 12.38
CA LEU A 171 -13.04 12.47 11.18
C LEU A 171 -12.73 11.00 11.50
N GLY A 172 -12.82 10.15 10.46
CA GLY A 172 -12.50 8.72 10.54
C GLY A 172 -13.65 7.82 11.00
N ARG A 173 -14.84 8.39 11.25
CA ARG A 173 -16.08 7.67 11.59
C ARG A 173 -17.29 8.39 10.98
N LEU A 174 -18.29 7.62 10.55
CA LEU A 174 -19.59 8.15 10.17
C LEU A 174 -20.43 8.39 11.43
N LYS A 175 -20.43 9.63 11.93
CA LYS A 175 -21.13 10.03 13.15
C LYS A 175 -21.60 11.49 13.05
N THR A 176 -22.77 11.80 13.59
CA THR A 176 -23.26 13.18 13.70
C THR A 176 -22.23 14.08 14.39
N GLY A 177 -21.98 15.25 13.79
CA GLY A 177 -20.99 16.22 14.28
C GLY A 177 -19.57 16.02 13.73
N TYR A 178 -19.32 14.96 12.96
CA TYR A 178 -18.04 14.74 12.27
C TYR A 178 -18.08 15.39 10.88
N LEU A 179 -16.90 15.61 10.30
CA LEU A 179 -16.75 16.05 8.91
C LEU A 179 -17.44 15.05 7.97
N ALA A 180 -18.09 15.57 6.94
CA ALA A 180 -18.74 14.78 5.89
C ALA A 180 -17.70 14.26 4.89
N ASP A 181 -16.76 13.46 5.40
CA ASP A 181 -15.71 12.77 4.66
C ASP A 181 -16.07 11.29 4.52
N MET A 182 -16.41 10.85 3.30
CA MET A 182 -16.82 9.47 3.06
C MET A 182 -16.63 9.04 1.61
N ILE A 183 -16.55 7.74 1.40
CA ILE A 183 -16.63 7.13 0.07
C ILE A 183 -17.93 6.33 -0.06
N VAL A 184 -18.49 6.33 -1.27
CA VAL A 184 -19.63 5.48 -1.64
C VAL A 184 -19.11 4.41 -2.58
N VAL A 185 -19.33 3.15 -2.22
CA VAL A 185 -18.79 1.99 -2.93
C VAL A 185 -19.95 1.08 -3.35
N ASP A 186 -19.89 0.57 -4.58
CA ASP A 186 -20.88 -0.41 -5.06
C ASP A 186 -20.46 -1.83 -4.66
N GLY A 187 -20.78 -2.19 -3.41
CA GLY A 187 -20.51 -3.51 -2.84
C GLY A 187 -20.12 -3.45 -1.36
N ASN A 188 -19.88 -4.62 -0.78
CA ASN A 188 -19.45 -4.75 0.62
C ASN A 188 -17.92 -4.97 0.72
N PRO A 189 -17.13 -3.98 1.17
CA PRO A 189 -15.67 -4.11 1.24
C PRO A 189 -15.23 -5.06 2.37
N LEU A 190 -16.14 -5.45 3.27
CA LEU A 190 -15.87 -6.45 4.29
C LEU A 190 -15.91 -7.88 3.74
N GLU A 191 -16.48 -8.08 2.56
CA GLU A 191 -16.49 -9.37 1.86
C GLU A 191 -15.37 -9.49 0.83
N ASN A 192 -14.96 -8.37 0.24
CA ASN A 192 -13.95 -8.34 -0.80
C ASN A 192 -13.35 -6.93 -0.96
N LEU A 193 -12.10 -6.72 -0.54
CA LEU A 193 -11.41 -5.43 -0.68
C LEU A 193 -11.20 -5.01 -2.14
N HIS A 194 -11.23 -5.93 -3.11
CA HIS A 194 -11.05 -5.60 -4.53
C HIS A 194 -12.11 -4.62 -5.05
N ILE A 195 -13.28 -4.53 -4.41
CA ILE A 195 -14.29 -3.54 -4.81
C ILE A 195 -13.85 -2.10 -4.58
N LEU A 196 -12.78 -1.86 -3.81
CA LEU A 196 -12.25 -0.51 -3.60
C LEU A 196 -11.40 -0.06 -4.78
N PHE A 197 -10.95 -0.98 -5.64
CA PHE A 197 -10.17 -0.63 -6.82
C PHE A 197 -11.05 0.12 -7.81
N PRO A 198 -10.55 1.21 -8.41
CA PRO A 198 -11.33 2.00 -9.36
C PRO A 198 -11.64 1.24 -10.66
N THR A 199 -10.96 0.12 -10.91
CA THR A 199 -11.26 -0.82 -11.99
C THR A 199 -12.38 -1.82 -11.65
N GLY A 200 -12.88 -1.80 -10.41
CA GLY A 200 -13.90 -2.72 -9.91
C GLY A 200 -13.45 -4.19 -9.91
N ILE A 201 -14.43 -5.10 -9.80
CA ILE A 201 -14.23 -6.52 -10.02
C ILE A 201 -14.27 -6.79 -11.52
N ASN A 202 -13.29 -7.52 -12.05
CA ASN A 202 -13.25 -7.86 -13.46
C ASN A 202 -14.47 -8.75 -13.85
N PRO A 203 -15.37 -8.28 -14.74
CA PRO A 203 -16.57 -9.02 -15.14
C PRO A 203 -16.27 -10.31 -15.90
N THR A 204 -15.07 -10.45 -16.47
CA THR A 204 -14.65 -11.71 -17.13
C THR A 204 -14.39 -12.83 -16.12
N LEU A 205 -14.05 -12.48 -14.88
CA LEU A 205 -13.85 -13.42 -13.78
C LEU A 205 -15.16 -13.70 -13.04
N ASP A 206 -16.08 -12.73 -13.00
CA ASP A 206 -17.42 -12.89 -12.44
C ASP A 206 -18.49 -12.29 -13.37
N LYS A 207 -18.96 -13.12 -14.32
CA LYS A 207 -19.98 -12.73 -15.30
C LYS A 207 -21.36 -12.48 -14.67
N GLN A 208 -21.61 -13.02 -13.48
CA GLN A 208 -22.89 -12.85 -12.80
C GLN A 208 -22.97 -11.50 -12.10
N ARG A 209 -21.83 -11.01 -11.62
CA ARG A 209 -21.76 -9.69 -11.02
C ARG A 209 -21.71 -8.56 -12.02
N GLY A 210 -21.23 -8.71 -13.26
CA GLY A 210 -21.13 -7.59 -14.22
C GLY A 210 -19.96 -6.63 -13.93
N GLU A 211 -19.87 -5.47 -14.60
CA GLU A 211 -18.94 -4.37 -14.22
C GLU A 211 -19.44 -3.72 -12.93
N HIS A 212 -19.09 -4.28 -11.78
CA HIS A 212 -19.50 -3.79 -10.47
C HIS A 212 -18.29 -3.62 -9.53
N GLY A 213 -18.41 -2.70 -8.58
CA GLY A 213 -17.32 -2.26 -7.71
C GLY A 213 -16.73 -0.91 -8.12
N GLY A 214 -15.66 -0.53 -7.45
CA GLY A 214 -15.09 0.81 -7.50
C GLY A 214 -15.76 1.78 -6.54
N ILE A 215 -15.05 2.87 -6.26
CA ILE A 215 -15.59 4.01 -5.55
C ILE A 215 -16.44 4.81 -6.54
N ALA A 216 -17.73 4.92 -6.26
CA ALA A 216 -18.67 5.71 -7.08
C ALA A 216 -18.55 7.21 -6.76
N TRP A 217 -18.42 7.53 -5.47
CA TRP A 217 -18.28 8.91 -5.00
C TRP A 217 -17.25 9.01 -3.90
N THR A 218 -16.43 10.05 -3.98
CA THR A 218 -15.66 10.54 -2.84
C THR A 218 -16.30 11.85 -2.40
N ILE A 219 -16.68 11.95 -1.13
CA ILE A 219 -17.27 13.15 -0.55
C ILE A 219 -16.23 13.68 0.44
N LYS A 220 -15.79 14.93 0.24
CA LYS A 220 -14.84 15.60 1.11
C LYS A 220 -15.47 16.88 1.62
N ASP A 221 -15.57 17.03 2.94
CA ASP A 221 -16.20 18.18 3.60
C ASP A 221 -17.61 18.47 3.05
N GLY A 222 -18.35 17.40 2.70
CA GLY A 222 -19.70 17.48 2.13
C GLY A 222 -19.74 17.79 0.62
N ILE A 223 -18.60 17.98 -0.05
CA ILE A 223 -18.51 18.22 -1.49
C ILE A 223 -18.37 16.87 -2.21
N PRO A 224 -19.33 16.49 -3.08
CA PRO A 224 -19.28 15.23 -3.80
C PRO A 224 -18.40 15.33 -5.05
N TYR A 225 -17.51 14.35 -5.21
CA TYR A 225 -16.67 14.14 -6.38
C TYR A 225 -17.05 12.80 -7.02
N HIS A 226 -17.44 12.84 -8.29
CA HIS A 226 -17.78 11.63 -9.04
C HIS A 226 -16.49 10.91 -9.45
N ALA A 227 -16.12 9.88 -8.69
CA ALA A 227 -14.85 9.18 -8.84
C ALA A 227 -14.66 8.54 -10.23
N PRO A 228 -15.68 7.93 -10.87
CA PRO A 228 -15.54 7.42 -12.25
C PRO A 228 -15.17 8.50 -13.27
N THR A 229 -15.71 9.73 -13.13
CA THR A 229 -15.35 10.84 -14.02
C THR A 229 -13.90 11.26 -13.83
N LEU A 230 -13.47 11.47 -12.58
CA LEU A 230 -12.09 11.84 -12.28
C LEU A 230 -11.10 10.77 -12.77
N PHE A 231 -11.45 9.50 -12.62
CA PHE A 231 -10.60 8.39 -13.07
C PHE A 231 -10.48 8.33 -14.60
N ALA A 232 -11.57 8.61 -15.33
CA ALA A 232 -11.54 8.73 -16.78
C ALA A 232 -10.68 9.94 -17.24
N GLU A 233 -10.76 11.07 -16.54
CA GLU A 233 -9.93 12.25 -16.81
C GLU A 233 -8.43 11.96 -16.61
N VAL A 234 -8.05 11.26 -15.54
CA VAL A 234 -6.67 10.82 -15.30
C VAL A 234 -6.17 9.94 -16.44
N ARG A 235 -7.00 9.01 -16.95
CA ARG A 235 -6.65 8.16 -18.09
C ARG A 235 -6.33 9.00 -19.34
N GLU A 236 -7.13 10.01 -19.64
CA GLU A 236 -6.87 10.89 -20.79
C GLU A 236 -5.64 11.76 -20.60
N ILE A 237 -5.34 12.22 -19.36
CA ILE A 237 -4.09 12.92 -19.04
C ILE A 237 -2.87 12.03 -19.35
N VAL A 238 -2.88 10.79 -18.88
CA VAL A 238 -1.78 9.82 -19.09
C VAL A 238 -1.60 9.52 -20.57
N LYS A 239 -2.71 9.27 -21.28
CA LYS A 239 -2.71 9.03 -22.73
C LYS A 239 -2.14 10.22 -23.51
N ALA A 240 -2.53 11.44 -23.17
CA ALA A 240 -2.00 12.65 -23.79
C ALA A 240 -0.50 12.84 -23.53
N ALA A 241 -0.04 12.54 -22.30
CA ALA A 241 1.38 12.61 -21.96
C ALA A 241 2.22 11.57 -22.72
N ARG A 242 1.73 10.33 -22.83
CA ARG A 242 2.39 9.26 -23.61
C ARG A 242 2.46 9.59 -25.09
N ALA A 243 1.42 10.19 -25.66
CA ALA A 243 1.43 10.61 -27.07
C ALA A 243 2.48 11.68 -27.35
N LYS A 244 2.66 12.66 -26.45
CA LYS A 244 3.69 13.71 -26.59
C LYS A 244 5.11 13.14 -26.58
N GLN A 245 5.40 12.18 -25.71
CA GLN A 245 6.72 11.56 -25.62
C GLN A 245 7.09 10.74 -26.87
N GLN A 246 6.10 10.26 -27.65
CA GLN A 246 6.36 9.52 -28.89
C GLN A 246 6.67 10.43 -30.09
N THR A 247 6.36 11.72 -29.98
CA THR A 247 6.60 12.71 -31.04
C THR A 247 7.91 13.49 -30.88
N ASP A 248 8.58 13.37 -29.73
CA ASP A 248 9.88 13.95 -29.41
C ASP A 248 11.01 12.92 -29.58
#